data_AF-A0A947N6Z3-F1
#
_entry.id   AF-A0A947N6Z3-F1
#
_cell.length_a   1.000
_cell.length_b   1.000
_cell.length_c   1.000
_cell.angle_alpha   90.00
_cell.angle_beta   90.00
_cell.angle_gamma   90.00
#
_symmetry.space_group_name_H-M   'P 1'
#
loop_
_entity.id
_entity.type
_entity.pdbx_description
1 polymer ?
#
loop_
_entity_poly.entity_id
_entity_poly.type
_entity_poly.pdbx_seq_one_letter_code
_entity_poly.pdbx_strand_id
1 'polypeptide(L)'
;MSAVLTGAARQRVDWAGLGWAFVFFWYFSGVTQLLIQLTGTAGFSGFRQALLASALWLVPLLLWPARSRQLAAVIGAVLWLCSLGSFGYFLIYGQEFSQSVIFIMFESNMNESREYLIQYFSWWMLLAFSAYGLGGWWLWRQVRPVYLSRPGAVFAAALALFVSLGYPALRQFSKHDSWHAGFDNFAQRIETATPWQLAVGYKNYREQLANMQVLLAENASIAPLSNLQDAHAGQPTTLVLVIGESTNRQRMSLYGYPRETTPELDALRDQLQVFDNVVTPRPYTIEALQQVLT
;
A
#
# COMPACT_ATOMS: atom_id res chain seq x y z
N MET A 1 48.28 -21.27 49.67
CA MET A 1 46.87 -21.29 49.25
C MET A 1 46.66 -20.09 48.33
N SER A 2 46.87 -20.28 47.02
CA SER A 2 46.72 -19.20 46.03
C SER A 2 45.26 -19.08 45.63
N ALA A 3 44.65 -17.95 45.95
CA ALA A 3 43.30 -17.61 45.52
C ALA A 3 43.30 -17.40 44.00
N VAL A 4 42.64 -18.30 43.28
CA VAL A 4 42.34 -18.13 41.86
C VAL A 4 41.21 -17.09 41.77
N LEU A 5 41.57 -15.85 41.42
CA LEU A 5 40.64 -14.83 40.97
C LEU A 5 40.12 -15.26 39.59
N THR A 6 38.96 -15.91 39.55
CA THR A 6 38.21 -16.15 38.31
C THR A 6 37.68 -14.81 37.82
N GLY A 7 38.42 -14.21 36.88
CA GLY A 7 37.96 -13.05 36.12
C GLY A 7 36.65 -13.38 35.42
N ALA A 8 35.56 -12.73 35.83
CA ALA A 8 34.31 -12.75 35.10
C ALA A 8 34.55 -12.07 33.74
N ALA A 9 34.80 -12.89 32.71
CA ALA A 9 34.87 -12.42 31.34
C ALA A 9 33.54 -11.72 31.02
N ARG A 10 33.56 -10.40 30.79
CA ARG A 10 32.42 -9.65 30.26
C ARG A 10 31.95 -10.37 28.99
N GLN A 11 30.80 -11.05 29.06
CA GLN A 11 30.13 -11.57 27.88
C GLN A 11 29.89 -10.39 26.94
N ARG A 12 30.60 -10.39 25.80
CA ARG A 12 30.40 -9.38 24.75
C ARG A 12 29.01 -9.60 24.16
N VAL A 13 28.25 -8.51 24.02
CA VAL A 13 26.94 -8.52 23.37
C VAL A 13 27.11 -8.99 21.92
N ASP A 14 26.27 -9.93 21.49
CA ASP A 14 26.25 -10.44 20.11
C ASP A 14 25.51 -9.48 19.17
N TRP A 15 26.20 -8.40 18.80
CA TRP A 15 25.68 -7.40 17.85
C TRP A 15 25.38 -7.98 16.47
N ALA A 16 26.14 -8.99 16.03
CA ALA A 16 25.91 -9.66 14.75
C ALA A 16 24.58 -10.43 14.76
N GLY A 17 24.23 -11.06 15.88
CA GLY A 17 22.92 -11.71 16.05
C GLY A 17 21.75 -10.74 15.92
N LEU A 18 21.85 -9.54 16.51
CA LEU A 18 20.84 -8.49 16.35
C LEU A 18 20.77 -7.97 14.91
N GLY A 19 21.93 -7.81 14.26
CA GLY A 19 22.00 -7.44 12.85
C GLY A 19 21.27 -8.43 11.95
N TRP A 20 21.50 -9.73 12.12
CA TRP A 20 20.78 -10.76 11.36
C TRP A 20 19.28 -10.76 11.63
N ALA A 21 18.86 -10.60 12.88
CA ALA A 21 17.45 -10.48 13.23
C ALA A 21 16.80 -9.25 12.56
N PHE A 22 17.50 -8.11 12.53
CA PHE A 22 17.02 -6.91 11.86
C PHE A 22 16.89 -7.11 10.35
N VAL A 23 17.95 -7.64 9.71
CA VAL A 23 17.94 -7.90 8.26
C VAL A 23 16.82 -8.87 7.89
N PHE A 24 16.56 -9.89 8.72
CA PHE A 24 15.45 -10.81 8.52
C PHE A 24 14.09 -10.11 8.51
N PHE A 25 13.80 -9.22 9.46
CA PHE A 25 12.53 -8.49 9.47
C PHE A 25 12.46 -7.39 8.40
N TRP A 26 13.59 -6.73 8.13
CA TRP A 26 13.72 -5.75 7.08
C TRP A 26 13.49 -6.36 5.71
N TYR A 27 13.90 -7.60 5.48
CA TYR A 27 13.75 -8.30 4.20
C TYR A 27 12.33 -8.19 3.62
N PHE A 28 11.30 -8.40 4.46
CA PHE A 28 9.92 -8.48 3.99
C PHE A 28 9.29 -7.13 3.61
N SER A 29 9.84 -6.02 4.09
CA SER A 29 9.35 -4.67 3.78
C SER A 29 10.34 -3.86 2.95
N GLY A 30 11.62 -4.21 3.03
CA GLY A 30 12.74 -3.43 2.55
C GLY A 30 13.25 -3.85 1.19
N VAL A 31 13.19 -5.14 0.81
CA VAL A 31 13.68 -5.61 -0.49
C VAL A 31 12.88 -4.98 -1.63
N THR A 32 11.55 -5.03 -1.57
CA THR A 32 10.68 -4.40 -2.58
C THR A 32 10.95 -2.90 -2.66
N GLN A 33 11.05 -2.22 -1.52
CA GLN A 33 11.33 -0.77 -1.47
C GLN A 33 12.73 -0.41 -1.98
N LEU A 34 13.73 -1.26 -1.73
CA LEU A 34 15.07 -1.12 -2.29
C LEU A 34 15.04 -1.27 -3.81
N LEU A 35 14.33 -2.28 -4.33
CA LEU A 35 14.22 -2.49 -5.77
C LEU A 35 13.52 -1.32 -6.46
N ILE A 36 12.42 -0.81 -5.90
CA ILE A 36 11.71 0.40 -6.37
C ILE A 36 12.64 1.61 -6.40
N GLN A 37 13.45 1.80 -5.35
CA GLN A 37 14.41 2.89 -5.30
C GLN A 37 15.49 2.74 -6.38
N LEU A 38 15.99 1.52 -6.61
CA LEU A 38 17.02 1.24 -7.61
C LEU A 38 16.48 1.39 -9.05
N THR A 39 15.18 1.15 -9.28
CA THR A 39 14.53 1.39 -10.58
C THR A 39 14.20 2.85 -10.83
N GLY A 40 14.38 3.74 -9.84
CA GLY A 40 14.12 5.18 -9.96
C GLY A 40 12.63 5.54 -10.03
N THR A 41 11.74 4.60 -9.68
CA THR A 41 10.28 4.79 -9.78
C THR A 41 9.69 5.52 -8.57
N ALA A 42 10.32 5.42 -7.40
CA ALA A 42 9.94 6.19 -6.21
C ALA A 42 11.16 6.77 -5.47
N GLY A 43 10.90 7.75 -4.61
CA GLY A 43 11.92 8.41 -3.79
C GLY A 43 12.37 7.59 -2.57
N PHE A 44 13.34 8.12 -1.82
CA PHE A 44 13.94 7.46 -0.64
C PHE A 44 12.97 7.28 0.55
N SER A 45 11.78 7.86 0.51
CA SER A 45 10.82 7.86 1.61
C SER A 45 10.35 6.44 1.98
N GLY A 46 9.99 5.61 0.99
CA GLY A 46 9.48 4.27 1.23
C GLY A 46 10.53 3.34 1.82
N PHE A 47 11.75 3.36 1.28
CA PHE A 47 12.90 2.64 1.81
C PHE A 47 13.18 2.99 3.28
N ARG A 48 13.24 4.30 3.60
CA ARG A 48 13.47 4.75 4.99
C ARG A 48 12.37 4.29 5.93
N GLN A 49 11.11 4.37 5.49
CA GLN A 49 9.97 3.96 6.31
C GLN A 49 9.99 2.45 6.59
N ALA A 50 10.27 1.62 5.57
CA ALA A 50 10.47 0.19 5.75
C ALA A 50 11.61 -0.11 6.73
N LEU A 51 12.76 0.58 6.61
CA LEU A 51 13.90 0.41 7.51
C LEU A 51 13.55 0.72 8.97
N LEU A 52 12.88 1.85 9.23
CA LEU A 52 12.47 2.25 10.57
C LEU A 52 11.41 1.29 11.15
N ALA A 53 10.37 0.99 10.37
CA ALA A 53 9.27 0.14 10.81
C ALA A 53 9.72 -1.29 11.15
N SER A 54 10.69 -1.85 10.43
CA SER A 54 11.20 -3.20 10.69
C SER A 54 11.91 -3.34 12.04
N ALA A 55 12.37 -2.24 12.65
CA ALA A 55 12.95 -2.27 14.00
C ALA A 55 11.92 -2.70 15.07
N LEU A 56 10.62 -2.47 14.84
CA LEU A 56 9.54 -2.86 15.75
C LEU A 56 9.60 -4.36 16.11
N TRP A 57 9.94 -5.19 15.13
CA TRP A 57 9.92 -6.65 15.26
C TRP A 57 11.10 -7.20 16.08
N LEU A 58 12.11 -6.37 16.39
CA LEU A 58 13.17 -6.74 17.33
C LEU A 58 12.69 -6.77 18.78
N VAL A 59 11.68 -5.98 19.13
CA VAL A 59 11.14 -5.86 20.50
C VAL A 59 10.84 -7.23 21.14
N PRO A 60 10.03 -8.12 20.55
CA PRO A 60 9.75 -9.42 21.14
C PRO A 60 11.00 -10.32 21.25
N LEU A 61 11.95 -10.22 20.32
CA LEU A 61 13.20 -10.99 20.38
C LEU A 61 14.11 -10.52 21.52
N LEU A 62 14.14 -9.22 21.81
CA LEU A 62 14.93 -8.62 22.89
C LEU A 62 14.33 -8.95 24.27
N LEU A 63 13.00 -8.95 24.40
CA LEU A 63 12.31 -9.24 25.66
C LEU A 63 12.30 -10.73 26.00
N TRP A 64 12.24 -11.62 24.99
CA TRP A 64 12.21 -13.07 25.18
C TRP A 64 13.29 -13.79 24.34
N PRO A 65 14.58 -13.63 24.69
CA PRO A 65 15.69 -14.16 23.88
C PRO A 65 15.66 -15.69 23.74
N ALA A 66 15.18 -16.41 24.75
CA ALA A 66 15.05 -17.87 24.69
C ALA A 66 14.11 -18.37 23.58
N ARG A 67 13.17 -17.53 23.12
CA ARG A 67 12.20 -17.85 22.07
C ARG A 67 12.46 -17.10 20.76
N SER A 68 13.61 -16.43 20.61
CA SER A 68 13.87 -15.55 19.46
C SER A 68 13.60 -16.21 18.11
N ARG A 69 14.05 -17.45 17.92
CA ARG A 69 13.88 -18.17 16.63
C ARG A 69 12.43 -18.53 16.34
N GLN A 70 11.65 -18.88 17.36
CA GLN A 70 10.22 -19.19 17.24
C GLN A 70 9.41 -17.91 16.96
N LEU A 71 9.68 -16.84 17.71
CA LEU A 71 9.04 -15.54 17.52
C LEU A 71 9.35 -14.97 16.13
N ALA A 72 10.62 -15.05 15.70
CA ALA A 72 11.01 -14.67 14.35
C ALA A 72 10.30 -15.50 13.28
N ALA A 73 10.14 -16.82 13.47
CA ALA A 73 9.41 -17.66 12.53
C ALA A 73 7.94 -17.22 12.40
N VAL A 74 7.24 -17.03 13.53
CA VAL A 74 5.82 -16.66 13.53
C VAL A 74 5.60 -15.27 12.95
N ILE A 75 6.34 -14.27 13.43
CA ILE A 75 6.24 -12.90 12.95
C ILE A 75 6.65 -12.85 11.47
N GLY A 76 7.78 -13.47 11.13
CA GLY A 76 8.28 -13.51 9.76
C GLY A 76 7.35 -14.22 8.79
N ALA A 77 6.63 -15.26 9.20
CA ALA A 77 5.62 -15.91 8.35
C ALA A 77 4.45 -14.97 8.03
N VAL A 78 3.97 -14.21 9.03
CA VAL A 78 2.92 -13.19 8.83
C VAL A 78 3.42 -12.08 7.91
N LEU A 79 4.63 -11.56 8.16
CA LEU A 79 5.25 -10.53 7.32
C LEU A 79 5.45 -11.02 5.89
N TRP A 80 5.95 -12.24 5.71
CA TRP A 80 6.14 -12.84 4.41
C TRP A 80 4.82 -12.91 3.65
N LEU A 81 3.77 -13.48 4.24
CA LEU A 81 2.45 -13.61 3.63
C LEU A 81 1.87 -12.24 3.23
N CYS A 82 1.90 -11.27 4.14
CA CYS A 82 1.40 -9.92 3.88
C CYS A 82 2.23 -9.16 2.83
N SER A 83 3.50 -9.53 2.62
CA SER A 83 4.37 -8.88 1.62
C SER A 83 4.18 -9.42 0.20
N LEU A 84 3.56 -10.58 0.01
CA LEU A 84 3.44 -11.23 -1.31
C LEU A 84 2.66 -10.37 -2.32
N GLY A 85 1.59 -9.70 -1.88
CA GLY A 85 0.80 -8.81 -2.75
C GLY A 85 1.63 -7.64 -3.27
N SER A 86 2.35 -6.95 -2.37
CA SER A 86 3.22 -5.84 -2.76
C SER A 86 4.40 -6.29 -3.62
N PHE A 87 5.01 -7.43 -3.32
CA PHE A 87 6.10 -7.97 -4.13
C PHE A 87 5.62 -8.34 -5.54
N GLY A 88 4.47 -9.02 -5.65
CA GLY A 88 3.87 -9.36 -6.94
C GLY A 88 3.49 -8.13 -7.77
N TYR A 89 2.92 -7.12 -7.13
CA TYR A 89 2.61 -5.84 -7.78
C TYR A 89 3.86 -5.14 -8.31
N PHE A 90 4.94 -5.15 -7.54
CA PHE A 90 6.24 -4.64 -7.99
C PHE A 90 6.78 -5.43 -9.19
N LEU A 91 6.66 -6.76 -9.23
CA LEU A 91 7.12 -7.57 -10.35
C LEU A 91 6.40 -7.23 -11.67
N ILE A 92 5.14 -6.80 -11.59
CA ILE A 92 4.32 -6.48 -12.77
C ILE A 92 4.53 -5.02 -13.21
N TYR A 93 4.50 -4.07 -12.26
CA TYR A 93 4.46 -2.64 -12.57
C TYR A 93 5.76 -1.88 -12.26
N GLY A 94 6.67 -2.45 -11.48
CA GLY A 94 7.86 -1.75 -10.99
C GLY A 94 7.56 -0.63 -10.00
N GLN A 95 6.35 -0.62 -9.41
CA GLN A 95 5.84 0.46 -8.57
C GLN A 95 5.53 -0.01 -7.15
N GLU A 96 5.36 0.95 -6.25
CA GLU A 96 4.87 0.69 -4.90
C GLU A 96 3.39 0.32 -4.90
N PHE A 97 3.02 -0.57 -3.98
CA PHE A 97 1.64 -1.00 -3.84
C PHE A 97 0.85 0.08 -3.09
N SER A 98 -0.07 0.73 -3.78
CA SER A 98 -0.78 1.93 -3.34
C SER A 98 -2.17 1.63 -2.77
N GLN A 99 -2.79 2.64 -2.17
CA GLN A 99 -4.17 2.56 -1.64
C GLN A 99 -5.19 2.19 -2.71
N SER A 100 -5.06 2.74 -3.92
CA SER A 100 -5.96 2.44 -5.04
C SER A 100 -5.91 0.96 -5.44
N VAL A 101 -4.76 0.30 -5.29
CA VAL A 101 -4.65 -1.15 -5.55
C VAL A 101 -5.46 -1.95 -4.55
N ILE A 102 -5.44 -1.56 -3.28
CA ILE A 102 -6.23 -2.20 -2.23
C ILE A 102 -7.72 -2.05 -2.52
N PHE A 103 -8.12 -0.86 -2.96
CA PHE A 103 -9.49 -0.60 -3.39
C PHE A 103 -9.90 -1.54 -4.53
N ILE A 104 -9.10 -1.60 -5.61
CA ILE A 104 -9.35 -2.49 -6.75
C ILE A 104 -9.44 -3.95 -6.28
N MET A 105 -8.55 -4.39 -5.39
CA MET A 105 -8.58 -5.76 -4.87
C MET A 105 -9.86 -6.11 -4.11
N PHE A 106 -10.49 -5.14 -3.42
CA PHE A 106 -11.70 -5.38 -2.65
C PHE A 106 -13.00 -5.24 -3.45
N GLU A 107 -13.05 -4.36 -4.45
CA GLU A 107 -14.23 -4.20 -5.33
C GLU A 107 -14.20 -5.11 -6.56
N SER A 108 -13.05 -5.67 -6.91
CA SER A 108 -12.95 -6.57 -8.06
C SER A 108 -13.67 -7.90 -7.82
N ASN A 109 -14.00 -8.57 -8.92
CA ASN A 109 -14.67 -9.87 -8.92
C ASN A 109 -13.78 -10.98 -9.47
N MET A 110 -14.29 -12.22 -9.44
CA MET A 110 -13.54 -13.41 -9.89
C MET A 110 -13.15 -13.35 -11.37
N ASN A 111 -13.97 -12.74 -12.23
CA ASN A 111 -13.69 -12.65 -13.66
C ASN A 111 -12.56 -11.67 -13.93
N GLU A 112 -12.63 -10.46 -13.37
CA GLU A 112 -11.57 -9.45 -13.47
C GLU A 112 -10.25 -9.95 -12.88
N SER A 113 -10.29 -10.61 -11.72
CA SER A 113 -9.10 -11.21 -11.10
C SER A 113 -8.47 -12.28 -12.01
N ARG A 114 -9.29 -13.08 -12.70
CA ARG A 114 -8.82 -14.10 -13.64
C ARG A 114 -8.21 -13.46 -14.89
N GLU A 115 -8.87 -12.47 -15.47
CA GLU A 115 -8.37 -11.73 -16.63
C GLU A 115 -7.04 -11.05 -16.31
N TYR A 116 -6.95 -10.41 -15.15
CA TYR A 116 -5.71 -9.83 -14.65
C TYR A 116 -4.58 -10.86 -14.55
N LEU A 117 -4.85 -12.02 -13.93
CA LEU A 117 -3.85 -13.08 -13.83
C LEU A 117 -3.42 -13.59 -15.20
N ILE A 118 -4.34 -13.84 -16.13
CA ILE A 118 -4.00 -14.31 -17.48
C ILE A 118 -3.16 -13.26 -18.22
N GLN A 119 -3.47 -11.97 -18.06
CA GLN A 119 -2.81 -10.88 -18.75
C GLN A 119 -1.39 -10.62 -18.23
N TYR A 120 -1.18 -10.68 -16.91
CA TYR A 120 0.08 -10.24 -16.29
C TYR A 120 0.95 -11.38 -15.77
N PHE A 121 0.40 -12.60 -15.60
CA PHE A 121 1.17 -13.72 -15.11
C PHE A 121 2.27 -14.11 -16.10
N SER A 122 3.49 -14.26 -15.57
CA SER A 122 4.63 -14.79 -16.30
C SER A 122 5.29 -15.90 -15.47
N TRP A 123 5.71 -16.98 -16.12
CA TRP A 123 6.27 -18.17 -15.43
C TRP A 123 7.47 -17.84 -14.52
N TRP A 124 8.28 -16.85 -14.89
CA TRP A 124 9.45 -16.42 -14.10
C TRP A 124 9.05 -15.82 -12.76
N MET A 125 7.82 -15.32 -12.60
CA MET A 125 7.32 -14.81 -11.32
C MET A 125 7.31 -15.92 -10.26
N LEU A 126 7.04 -17.17 -10.65
CA LEU A 126 7.13 -18.31 -9.73
C LEU A 126 8.55 -18.50 -9.18
N LEU A 127 9.56 -18.30 -10.03
CA LEU A 127 10.96 -18.33 -9.61
C LEU A 127 11.28 -17.14 -8.69
N ALA A 128 10.78 -15.95 -9.01
CA ALA A 128 10.97 -14.76 -8.18
C ALA A 128 10.32 -14.92 -6.79
N PHE A 129 9.08 -15.41 -6.71
CA PHE A 129 8.40 -15.72 -5.44
C PHE A 129 9.14 -16.81 -4.66
N SER A 130 9.62 -17.84 -5.35
CA SER A 130 10.40 -18.92 -4.72
C SER A 130 11.72 -18.38 -4.16
N ALA A 131 12.46 -17.58 -4.93
CA ALA A 131 13.69 -16.94 -4.48
C ALA A 131 13.44 -16.00 -3.29
N TYR A 132 12.33 -15.25 -3.32
CA TYR A 132 11.91 -14.38 -2.23
C TYR A 132 11.61 -15.18 -0.94
N GLY A 133 10.84 -16.26 -1.03
CA GLY A 133 10.59 -17.15 0.10
C GLY A 133 11.86 -17.83 0.63
N LEU A 134 12.72 -18.31 -0.27
CA LEU A 134 13.99 -18.95 0.09
C LEU A 134 14.96 -17.96 0.77
N GLY A 135 14.99 -16.70 0.34
CA GLY A 135 15.76 -15.65 0.98
C GLY A 135 15.30 -15.39 2.41
N GLY A 136 13.99 -15.28 2.64
CA GLY A 136 13.40 -15.18 3.97
C GLY A 136 13.72 -16.39 4.85
N TRP A 137 13.61 -17.61 4.31
CA TRP A 137 13.97 -18.84 5.01
C TRP A 137 15.46 -18.91 5.36
N TRP A 138 16.35 -18.51 4.45
CA TRP A 138 17.79 -18.47 4.69
C TRP A 138 18.15 -17.46 5.78
N LEU A 139 17.56 -16.25 5.74
CA LEU A 139 17.76 -15.23 6.77
C LEU A 139 17.24 -15.68 8.13
N TRP A 140 16.07 -16.35 8.18
CA TRP A 140 15.55 -16.93 9.41
C TRP A 140 16.53 -17.93 10.05
N ARG A 141 17.25 -18.71 9.25
CA ARG A 141 18.25 -19.66 9.78
C ARG A 141 19.40 -18.98 10.52
N GLN A 142 19.72 -17.74 10.16
CA GLN A 142 20.76 -16.92 10.79
C GLN A 142 20.30 -16.28 12.11
N VAL A 143 18.97 -16.22 12.36
CA VAL A 143 18.42 -15.67 13.59
C VAL A 143 18.77 -16.57 14.77
N ARG A 144 19.38 -15.96 15.80
CA ARG A 144 19.81 -16.61 17.03
C ARG A 144 19.47 -15.76 18.26
N PRO A 145 19.26 -16.39 19.44
CA PRO A 145 19.06 -15.68 20.70
C PRO A 145 20.20 -14.71 21.02
N VAL A 146 19.86 -13.46 21.37
CA VAL A 146 20.82 -12.47 21.87
C VAL A 146 20.47 -12.12 23.31
N TYR A 147 21.38 -12.46 24.22
CA TYR A 147 21.19 -12.20 25.65
C TYR A 147 21.83 -10.87 26.04
N LEU A 148 21.00 -9.96 26.54
CA LEU A 148 21.39 -8.69 27.14
C LEU A 148 21.08 -8.74 28.64
N SER A 149 21.70 -7.84 29.42
CA SER A 149 21.20 -7.60 30.78
C SER A 149 19.74 -7.13 30.71
N ARG A 150 18.89 -7.50 31.68
CA ARG A 150 17.49 -7.07 31.68
C ARG A 150 17.28 -5.56 31.46
N PRO A 151 17.99 -4.65 32.16
CA PRO A 151 17.86 -3.23 31.87
C PRO A 151 18.32 -2.86 30.45
N GLY A 152 19.37 -3.51 29.92
CA GLY A 152 19.83 -3.31 28.55
C GLY A 152 18.82 -3.80 27.49
N ALA A 153 18.17 -4.94 27.73
CA ALA A 153 17.13 -5.48 26.88
C ALA A 153 15.90 -4.56 26.80
N VAL A 154 15.45 -4.06 27.96
CA VAL A 154 14.32 -3.12 28.04
C VAL A 154 14.67 -1.79 27.35
N PHE A 155 15.88 -1.26 27.57
CA PHE A 155 16.33 -0.05 26.90
C PHE A 155 16.41 -0.24 25.37
N ALA A 156 17.00 -1.33 24.89
CA ALA A 156 17.08 -1.63 23.46
C ALA A 156 15.69 -1.83 22.83
N ALA A 157 14.77 -2.48 23.54
CA ALA A 157 13.38 -2.64 23.10
C ALA A 157 12.65 -1.29 23.03
N ALA A 158 12.81 -0.44 24.05
CA ALA A 158 12.24 0.90 24.05
C ALA A 158 12.81 1.77 22.93
N LEU A 159 14.12 1.67 22.66
CA LEU A 159 14.75 2.35 21.53
C LEU A 159 14.22 1.85 20.19
N ALA A 160 14.08 0.54 20.00
CA ALA A 160 13.51 -0.04 18.79
C ALA A 160 12.06 0.40 18.56
N LEU A 161 11.25 0.45 19.62
CA LEU A 161 9.88 0.97 19.58
C LEU A 161 9.84 2.47 19.25
N PHE A 162 10.74 3.25 19.85
CA PHE A 162 10.85 4.68 19.58
C PHE A 162 11.27 4.94 18.13
N VAL A 163 12.29 4.24 17.61
CA VAL A 163 12.75 4.41 16.22
C VAL A 163 11.65 4.03 15.22
N SER A 164 10.91 2.96 15.48
CA SER A 164 9.88 2.45 14.58
C SER A 164 8.58 3.26 14.59
N LEU A 165 8.07 3.62 15.77
CA LEU A 165 6.77 4.28 15.92
C LEU A 165 6.88 5.67 16.56
N GLY A 166 7.71 5.81 17.61
CA GLY A 166 7.81 7.04 18.39
C GLY A 166 8.33 8.25 17.59
N TYR A 167 9.43 8.11 16.88
CA TYR A 167 10.03 9.18 16.08
C TYR A 167 9.13 9.61 14.91
N PRO A 168 8.57 8.69 14.08
CA PRO A 168 7.59 9.07 13.08
C PRO A 168 6.37 9.76 13.68
N ALA A 169 5.82 9.27 14.79
CA ALA A 169 4.68 9.87 15.46
C ALA A 169 5.00 11.29 15.94
N LEU A 170 6.05 11.48 16.75
CA LEU A 170 6.47 12.80 17.23
C LEU A 170 6.64 13.80 16.09
N ARG A 171 7.23 13.37 14.98
CA ARG A 171 7.44 14.22 13.81
C ARG A 171 6.14 14.59 13.08
N GLN A 172 5.13 13.71 13.05
CA GLN A 172 3.86 14.03 12.39
C GLN A 172 2.93 14.84 13.29
N PHE A 173 2.83 14.50 14.57
CA PHE A 173 1.99 15.23 15.52
C PHE A 173 2.53 16.63 15.85
N SER A 174 3.84 16.86 15.75
CA SER A 174 4.41 18.22 15.89
C SER A 174 4.19 19.13 14.68
N LYS A 175 3.77 18.57 13.55
CA LYS A 175 3.59 19.30 12.28
C LYS A 175 2.14 19.59 11.94
N HIS A 176 1.19 18.99 12.65
CA HIS A 176 -0.22 19.10 12.36
C HIS A 176 -0.97 19.52 13.62
N ASP A 177 -1.81 20.54 13.50
CA ASP A 177 -2.55 21.10 14.63
C ASP A 177 -3.66 20.19 15.12
N SER A 178 -4.21 19.34 14.24
CA SER A 178 -5.27 18.40 14.58
C SER A 178 -4.74 16.99 14.84
N TRP A 179 -5.31 16.36 15.86
CA TRP A 179 -4.93 15.00 16.26
C TRP A 179 -5.25 13.98 15.16
N HIS A 180 -6.38 14.14 14.45
CA HIS A 180 -6.73 13.30 13.31
C HIS A 180 -5.72 13.42 12.16
N ALA A 181 -5.37 14.64 11.73
CA ALA A 181 -4.40 14.82 10.66
C ALA A 181 -3.01 14.27 11.04
N GLY A 182 -2.61 14.43 12.30
CA GLY A 182 -1.38 13.84 12.84
C GLY A 182 -1.38 12.31 12.75
N PHE A 183 -2.48 11.67 13.12
CA PHE A 183 -2.63 10.22 13.05
C PHE A 183 -2.65 9.69 11.61
N ASP A 184 -3.41 10.32 10.71
CA ASP A 184 -3.50 9.87 9.31
C ASP A 184 -2.16 10.02 8.58
N ASN A 185 -1.46 11.13 8.80
CA ASN A 185 -0.11 11.31 8.27
C ASN A 185 0.88 10.32 8.90
N PHE A 186 0.72 9.97 10.18
CA PHE A 186 1.54 8.92 10.79
C PHE A 186 1.26 7.54 10.16
N ALA A 187 -0.01 7.18 9.96
CA ALA A 187 -0.42 5.94 9.32
C ALA A 187 0.17 5.82 7.91
N GLN A 188 0.12 6.89 7.12
CA GLN A 188 0.77 6.95 5.80
C GLN A 188 2.29 6.75 5.85
N ARG A 189 2.96 7.10 6.96
CA ARG A 189 4.42 6.91 7.12
C ARG A 189 4.83 5.50 7.52
N ILE A 190 3.89 4.69 7.98
CA ILE A 190 4.14 3.27 8.28
C ILE A 190 3.55 2.36 7.20
N GLU A 191 2.67 2.88 6.35
CA GLU A 191 1.97 2.17 5.27
C GLU A 191 2.91 1.42 4.33
N THR A 192 4.09 1.97 3.99
CA THR A 192 5.00 1.28 3.07
C THR A 192 5.66 0.02 3.66
N ALA A 193 5.49 -0.22 4.96
CA ALA A 193 6.02 -1.38 5.65
C ALA A 193 4.96 -2.46 5.86
N THR A 194 5.37 -3.71 5.74
CA THR A 194 4.52 -4.86 6.01
C THR A 194 4.40 -5.10 7.52
N PRO A 195 3.22 -5.43 8.06
CA PRO A 195 1.92 -5.63 7.41
C PRO A 195 1.04 -4.38 7.35
N TRP A 196 1.57 -3.22 7.76
CA TRP A 196 0.81 -1.99 7.91
C TRP A 196 0.20 -1.51 6.60
N GLN A 197 0.84 -1.78 5.47
CA GLN A 197 0.27 -1.53 4.14
C GLN A 197 -1.17 -2.00 3.98
N LEU A 198 -1.44 -3.26 4.36
CA LEU A 198 -2.77 -3.85 4.24
C LEU A 198 -3.73 -3.28 5.30
N ALA A 199 -3.24 -3.09 6.54
CA ALA A 199 -4.07 -2.58 7.63
C ALA A 199 -4.51 -1.12 7.41
N VAL A 200 -3.56 -0.25 7.03
CA VAL A 200 -3.79 1.16 6.73
C VAL A 200 -4.64 1.29 5.46
N GLY A 201 -4.35 0.52 4.42
CA GLY A 201 -5.16 0.58 3.22
C GLY A 201 -6.58 0.06 3.40
N TYR A 202 -6.79 -0.98 4.22
CA TYR A 202 -8.14 -1.42 4.57
C TYR A 202 -8.91 -0.37 5.39
N LYS A 203 -8.24 0.30 6.34
CA LYS A 203 -8.83 1.45 7.07
C LYS A 203 -9.28 2.53 6.08
N ASN A 204 -8.39 2.94 5.18
CA ASN A 204 -8.65 4.02 4.23
C ASN A 204 -9.75 3.64 3.23
N TYR A 205 -9.79 2.37 2.79
CA TYR A 205 -10.90 1.81 2.00
C TYR A 205 -12.24 1.97 2.71
N ARG A 206 -12.32 1.61 4.01
CA ARG A 206 -13.55 1.77 4.78
C ARG A 206 -13.97 3.23 4.97
N GLU A 207 -13.01 4.13 5.16
CA GLU A 207 -13.26 5.56 5.26
C GLU A 207 -13.81 6.12 3.93
N GLN A 208 -13.21 5.73 2.80
CA GLN A 208 -13.72 6.11 1.48
C GLN A 208 -15.13 5.59 1.24
N LEU A 209 -15.41 4.33 1.57
CA LEU A 209 -16.74 3.75 1.42
C LEU A 209 -17.79 4.47 2.29
N ALA A 210 -17.45 4.82 3.52
CA ALA A 210 -18.33 5.59 4.40
C ALA A 210 -18.60 6.99 3.82
N ASN A 211 -17.57 7.66 3.29
CA ASN A 211 -17.72 8.97 2.64
C ASN A 211 -18.64 8.87 1.41
N MET A 212 -18.56 7.80 0.62
CA MET A 212 -19.48 7.56 -0.50
C MET A 212 -20.93 7.42 -0.04
N GLN A 213 -21.18 6.71 1.05
CA GLN A 213 -22.53 6.56 1.60
C GLN A 213 -23.12 7.89 2.07
N VAL A 214 -22.29 8.74 2.68
CA VAL A 214 -22.69 10.10 3.06
C VAL A 214 -23.03 10.93 1.82
N LEU A 215 -22.17 10.94 0.80
CA LEU A 215 -22.45 11.65 -0.46
C LEU A 215 -23.73 11.17 -1.14
N LEU A 216 -23.99 9.86 -1.16
CA LEU A 216 -25.23 9.31 -1.71
C LEU A 216 -26.47 9.76 -0.90
N ALA A 217 -26.36 9.81 0.42
CA ALA A 217 -27.45 10.29 1.29
C ALA A 217 -27.70 11.81 1.13
N GLU A 218 -26.63 12.60 1.02
CA GLU A 218 -26.70 14.03 0.73
C GLU A 218 -27.35 14.28 -0.64
N ASN A 219 -26.92 13.55 -1.69
CA ASN A 219 -27.53 13.63 -3.01
C ASN A 219 -29.02 13.26 -3.00
N ALA A 220 -29.40 12.22 -2.24
CA ALA A 220 -30.80 11.84 -2.11
C ALA A 220 -31.64 12.90 -1.37
N SER A 221 -31.02 13.81 -0.63
CA SER A 221 -31.69 14.91 0.07
C SER A 221 -31.86 16.17 -0.78
N ILE A 222 -31.28 16.21 -1.99
CA ILE A 222 -31.41 17.35 -2.90
C ILE A 222 -32.89 17.50 -3.29
N ALA A 223 -33.45 18.67 -2.97
CA ALA A 223 -34.83 18.98 -3.30
C ALA A 223 -35.05 18.95 -4.83
N PRO A 224 -36.18 18.41 -5.31
CA PRO A 224 -36.53 18.49 -6.72
C PRO A 224 -36.48 19.93 -7.24
N LEU A 225 -36.02 20.09 -8.48
CA LEU A 225 -35.95 21.40 -9.13
C LEU A 225 -37.37 21.98 -9.28
N SER A 226 -37.71 22.94 -8.42
CA SER A 226 -39.07 23.49 -8.30
C SER A 226 -39.56 24.24 -9.55
N ASN A 227 -38.63 24.74 -10.36
CA ASN A 227 -38.92 25.51 -11.57
C ASN A 227 -38.53 24.79 -12.87
N LEU A 228 -38.25 23.48 -12.81
CA LEU A 228 -37.98 22.71 -14.02
C LEU A 228 -39.31 22.49 -14.78
N GLN A 229 -39.47 23.19 -15.90
CA GLN A 229 -40.57 22.97 -16.83
C GLN A 229 -40.05 22.16 -18.01
N ASP A 230 -40.55 20.93 -18.16
CA ASP A 230 -40.29 20.11 -19.33
C ASP A 230 -41.37 20.37 -20.38
N ALA A 231 -40.96 20.96 -21.51
CA ALA A 231 -41.85 21.24 -22.64
C ALA A 231 -42.43 19.95 -23.28
N HIS A 232 -41.82 18.80 -23.01
CA HIS A 232 -42.21 17.49 -23.53
C HIS A 232 -42.81 16.59 -22.44
N ALA A 233 -43.20 17.15 -21.29
CA ALA A 233 -43.80 16.39 -20.20
C ALA A 233 -44.99 15.52 -20.67
N GLY A 234 -44.97 14.25 -20.30
CA GLY A 234 -46.02 13.26 -20.67
C GLY A 234 -45.84 12.59 -22.03
N GLN A 235 -44.83 12.97 -22.82
CA GLN A 235 -44.44 12.22 -24.02
C GLN A 235 -43.46 11.09 -23.65
N PRO A 236 -43.46 9.95 -24.38
CA PRO A 236 -42.46 8.91 -24.17
C PRO A 236 -41.06 9.45 -24.48
N THR A 237 -40.20 9.52 -23.46
CA THR A 237 -38.81 9.96 -23.58
C THR A 237 -37.88 8.87 -23.06
N THR A 238 -36.79 8.60 -23.77
CA THR A 238 -35.72 7.70 -23.32
C THR A 238 -34.41 8.46 -23.25
N LEU A 239 -33.81 8.47 -22.06
CA LEU A 239 -32.50 9.05 -21.81
C LEU A 239 -31.51 7.91 -21.57
N VAL A 240 -30.38 7.94 -22.27
CA VAL A 240 -29.31 6.96 -22.12
C VAL A 240 -28.04 7.69 -21.67
N LEU A 241 -27.49 7.29 -20.53
CA LEU A 241 -26.20 7.75 -20.04
C LEU A 241 -25.17 6.64 -20.26
N VAL A 242 -24.15 6.92 -21.08
CA VAL A 242 -23.03 6.00 -21.30
C VAL A 242 -21.85 6.46 -20.47
N ILE A 243 -21.46 5.65 -19.49
CA ILE A 243 -20.26 5.88 -18.68
C ILE A 243 -19.14 5.02 -19.27
N GLY A 244 -18.20 5.67 -19.96
CA GLY A 244 -17.01 4.99 -20.50
C GLY A 244 -15.98 4.68 -19.42
N GLU A 245 -14.98 3.86 -19.77
CA GLU A 245 -13.86 3.49 -18.89
C GLU A 245 -12.53 3.71 -19.64
N SER A 246 -11.57 4.35 -18.98
CA SER A 246 -10.18 4.54 -19.43
C SER A 246 -9.97 5.08 -20.87
N THR A 247 -11.01 5.67 -21.48
CA THR A 247 -10.97 6.15 -22.88
C THR A 247 -10.42 7.58 -22.93
N ASN A 248 -9.28 7.74 -23.61
CA ASN A 248 -8.61 9.04 -23.74
C ASN A 248 -8.90 9.67 -25.11
N ARG A 249 -9.38 10.92 -25.11
CA ARG A 249 -9.58 11.77 -26.28
C ARG A 249 -8.42 11.74 -27.29
N GLN A 250 -7.18 11.74 -26.80
CA GLN A 250 -5.98 11.76 -27.63
C GLN A 250 -5.78 10.49 -28.47
N ARG A 251 -6.62 9.47 -28.29
CA ARG A 251 -6.59 8.20 -29.03
C ARG A 251 -7.86 7.93 -29.84
N MET A 252 -8.70 8.95 -30.04
CA MET A 252 -9.97 8.85 -30.77
C MET A 252 -9.90 9.67 -32.07
N SER A 253 -10.19 9.06 -33.23
CA SER A 253 -10.19 9.77 -34.53
C SER A 253 -11.18 10.91 -34.59
N LEU A 254 -12.31 10.81 -33.85
CA LEU A 254 -13.31 11.87 -33.70
C LEU A 254 -12.69 13.22 -33.32
N TYR A 255 -11.61 13.18 -32.52
CA TYR A 255 -10.88 14.35 -32.02
C TYR A 255 -9.57 14.63 -32.78
N GLY A 256 -9.37 14.05 -33.96
CA GLY A 256 -8.22 14.30 -34.82
C GLY A 256 -7.04 13.34 -34.64
N TYR A 257 -7.22 12.22 -33.93
CA TYR A 257 -6.20 11.16 -33.89
C TYR A 257 -6.04 10.55 -35.30
N PRO A 258 -4.80 10.37 -35.81
CA PRO A 258 -4.57 10.00 -37.21
C PRO A 258 -4.98 8.57 -37.59
N ARG A 259 -5.29 7.70 -36.63
CA ARG A 259 -5.83 6.36 -36.91
C ARG A 259 -7.33 6.37 -36.68
N GLU A 260 -8.08 5.73 -37.57
CA GLU A 260 -9.54 5.54 -37.48
C GLU A 260 -9.92 4.61 -36.31
N THR A 261 -9.94 5.16 -35.09
CA THR A 261 -10.28 4.42 -33.87
C THR A 261 -11.73 4.58 -33.45
N THR A 262 -12.48 5.51 -34.06
CA THR A 262 -13.90 5.75 -33.81
C THR A 262 -14.73 5.86 -35.11
N PRO A 263 -14.58 4.97 -36.10
CA PRO A 263 -15.15 5.14 -37.44
C PRO A 263 -16.69 5.27 -37.44
N GLU A 264 -17.39 4.58 -36.54
CA GLU A 264 -18.85 4.67 -36.43
C GLU A 264 -19.32 6.02 -35.85
N LEU A 265 -18.58 6.58 -34.89
CA LEU A 265 -18.87 7.92 -34.37
C LEU A 265 -18.48 9.01 -35.37
N ASP A 266 -17.41 8.80 -36.12
CA ASP A 266 -16.95 9.71 -37.17
C ASP A 266 -18.00 9.83 -38.29
N ALA A 267 -18.65 8.72 -38.65
CA ALA A 267 -19.76 8.69 -39.61
C ALA A 267 -21.03 9.40 -39.11
N LEU A 268 -21.21 9.51 -37.80
CA LEU A 268 -22.36 10.18 -37.17
C LEU A 268 -22.06 11.63 -36.75
N ARG A 269 -20.90 12.18 -37.09
CA ARG A 269 -20.41 13.47 -36.57
C ARG A 269 -21.42 14.62 -36.69
N ASP A 270 -22.14 14.72 -37.81
CA ASP A 270 -23.13 15.78 -38.04
C ASP A 270 -24.40 15.64 -37.19
N GLN A 271 -24.60 14.49 -36.55
CA GLN A 271 -25.70 14.19 -35.63
C GLN A 271 -25.26 14.29 -34.15
N LEU A 272 -23.97 14.55 -33.89
CA LEU A 272 -23.38 14.56 -32.56
C LEU A 272 -22.97 15.98 -32.16
N GLN A 273 -23.25 16.34 -30.91
CA GLN A 273 -22.58 17.48 -30.29
C GLN A 273 -21.30 16.99 -29.60
N VAL A 274 -20.16 17.23 -30.25
CA VAL A 274 -18.84 16.79 -29.77
C VAL A 274 -18.20 17.88 -28.90
N PHE A 275 -17.84 17.52 -27.66
CA PHE A 275 -17.20 18.44 -26.72
C PHE A 275 -15.67 18.26 -26.75
N ASP A 276 -14.96 19.30 -27.15
CA ASP A 276 -13.53 19.28 -27.42
C ASP A 276 -12.65 19.82 -26.27
N ASN A 277 -13.22 20.12 -25.11
CA ASN A 277 -12.48 20.62 -23.95
C ASN A 277 -13.03 20.08 -22.61
N VAL A 278 -13.14 18.76 -22.51
CA VAL A 278 -13.58 18.05 -21.29
C VAL A 278 -12.41 17.32 -20.67
N VAL A 279 -12.26 17.43 -19.35
CA VAL A 279 -11.25 16.73 -18.55
C VAL A 279 -11.88 16.10 -17.33
N THR A 280 -11.41 14.90 -16.94
CA THR A 280 -11.88 14.23 -15.72
C THR A 280 -11.36 14.95 -14.48
N PRO A 281 -12.14 15.05 -13.38
CA PRO A 281 -11.68 15.65 -12.13
C PRO A 281 -10.59 14.81 -11.44
N ARG A 282 -10.55 13.49 -11.69
CA ARG A 282 -9.60 12.53 -11.09
C ARG A 282 -9.22 11.43 -12.09
N PRO A 283 -8.00 10.86 -12.00
CA PRO A 283 -7.53 9.81 -12.91
C PRO A 283 -7.94 8.39 -12.48
N TYR A 284 -8.80 8.24 -11.49
CA TYR A 284 -9.25 6.95 -10.94
C TYR A 284 -10.78 6.89 -10.97
N THR A 285 -11.34 5.75 -11.36
CA THR A 285 -12.77 5.58 -11.68
C THR A 285 -13.68 6.06 -10.55
N ILE A 286 -13.39 5.72 -9.29
CA ILE A 286 -14.30 5.97 -8.18
C ILE A 286 -14.23 7.41 -7.71
N GLU A 287 -13.03 7.95 -7.56
CA GLU A 287 -12.84 9.35 -7.22
C GLU A 287 -13.36 10.29 -8.32
N ALA A 288 -13.37 9.84 -9.58
CA ALA A 288 -13.98 10.55 -10.70
C ALA A 288 -15.51 10.47 -10.66
N LEU A 289 -16.09 9.26 -10.57
CA LEU A 289 -17.54 9.07 -10.56
C LEU A 289 -18.21 9.69 -9.34
N GLN A 290 -17.53 9.70 -8.18
CA GLN A 290 -17.97 10.43 -7.01
C GLN A 290 -18.24 11.91 -7.32
N GLN A 291 -17.42 12.56 -8.15
CA GLN A 291 -17.58 13.98 -8.48
C GLN A 291 -18.43 14.22 -9.73
N VAL A 292 -18.48 13.27 -10.66
CA VAL A 292 -19.29 13.40 -11.89
C VAL A 292 -20.78 13.25 -11.60
N LEU A 293 -21.15 12.50 -10.55
CA LEU A 293 -22.53 12.16 -10.21
C LEU A 293 -23.08 12.91 -8.97
N THR A 294 -22.36 13.91 -8.46
CA THR A 294 -22.75 14.79 -7.34
C THR A 294 -22.61 16.24 -7.76
#